data_AF-A0A0G0WQE6-F1
#
_entry.id   AF-A0A0G0WQE6-F1
#
_cell.length_a   1.000
_cell.length_b   1.000
_cell.length_c   1.000
_cell.angle_alpha   90.00
_cell.angle_beta   90.00
_cell.angle_gamma   90.00
#
_symmetry.space_group_name_H-M   'P 1'
#
loop_
_entity.id
_entity.type
_entity.pdbx_description
1 polymer ?
#
loop_
_entity_poly.entity_id
_entity_poly.type
_entity_poly.pdbx_seq_one_letter_code
_entity_poly.pdbx_strand_id
1 'polypeptide(L)'
;MAHLFKSKLTVASFLFFLGALLFFLGAQGNNQKFSAKPLAQVTPSQKALSSDQGISSADTPADSFEEAEVVRVVDGDTIEIAGGKTVRYIGIDTPETVDPRRPVGCFGKEASDKNKELVEGRQVKLVKDVSETDKYGRLLRYVYVGDTFVNDFLVRNGFAKSSSYPPDIKFQEQFREAENEAREGNKGLWAGCNTSVSEQVPTIVQASSPGNCLIKGNISSSGEKIYHMPGQQYYTKTKIDEGAGERWFCSEEEAISSGWRKSKV
;
A
#
# COMPACT_ATOMS: atom_id res chain seq x y z
N MET A 1 -63.44 -0.88 -26.09
CA MET A 1 -64.14 -0.22 -24.96
C MET A 1 -63.19 -0.31 -23.77
N ALA A 2 -62.45 0.76 -23.46
CA ALA A 2 -62.79 1.78 -22.44
C ALA A 2 -62.54 1.19 -21.01
N HIS A 3 -61.77 1.74 -20.08
CA HIS A 3 -61.33 3.08 -19.68
C HIS A 3 -59.97 2.94 -18.93
N LEU A 4 -58.95 3.79 -19.13
CA LEU A 4 -58.74 5.07 -18.45
C LEU A 4 -58.80 5.01 -16.91
N PHE A 5 -57.66 5.08 -16.22
CA PHE A 5 -57.54 5.92 -15.01
C PHE A 5 -56.10 6.44 -14.84
N LYS A 6 -55.98 7.75 -15.06
CA LYS A 6 -54.83 8.58 -14.65
C LYS A 6 -55.06 8.99 -13.19
N SER A 7 -54.01 9.01 -12.37
CA SER A 7 -53.97 9.88 -11.19
C SER A 7 -52.60 10.56 -11.10
N LYS A 8 -52.59 11.83 -11.49
CA LYS A 8 -51.60 12.82 -11.09
C LYS A 8 -51.78 13.07 -9.59
N LEU A 9 -50.69 13.13 -8.82
CA LEU A 9 -50.71 13.74 -7.49
C LEU A 9 -49.63 14.82 -7.40
N THR A 10 -49.97 15.83 -6.64
CA THR A 10 -49.64 17.23 -6.79
C THR A 10 -48.47 17.65 -5.91
N VAL A 11 -47.75 18.65 -6.41
CA VAL A 11 -46.86 19.63 -5.76
C VAL A 11 -47.08 19.86 -4.26
N ALA A 12 -46.00 19.91 -3.47
CA ALA A 12 -45.91 20.77 -2.29
C ALA A 12 -44.47 21.25 -2.07
N SER A 13 -44.29 22.54 -2.26
CA SER A 13 -43.10 23.34 -1.96
C SER A 13 -43.16 23.77 -0.49
N PHE A 14 -42.06 23.66 0.26
CA PHE A 14 -41.93 24.27 1.60
C PHE A 14 -40.55 24.94 1.72
N LEU A 15 -40.55 26.25 1.44
CA LEU A 15 -39.60 27.25 1.93
C LEU A 15 -40.19 27.88 3.23
N PHE A 16 -39.35 28.61 3.98
CA PHE A 16 -39.55 29.34 5.27
C PHE A 16 -38.98 28.60 6.50
N PHE A 17 -38.16 29.14 7.42
CA PHE A 17 -37.89 30.49 7.97
C PHE A 17 -36.39 30.57 8.40
N LEU A 18 -35.60 31.60 8.07
CA LEU A 18 -35.30 32.83 8.85
C LEU A 18 -35.18 32.70 10.38
N GLY A 19 -34.03 33.07 10.96
CA GLY A 19 -33.89 33.31 12.40
C GLY A 19 -32.46 33.51 12.88
N ALA A 20 -31.96 34.75 12.80
CA ALA A 20 -30.72 35.19 13.42
C ALA A 20 -30.85 35.34 14.94
N LEU A 21 -29.78 35.06 15.69
CA LEU A 21 -29.58 35.62 17.04
C LEU A 21 -28.09 35.88 17.32
N LEU A 22 -27.72 37.15 17.18
CA LEU A 22 -26.57 37.79 17.82
C LEU A 22 -27.00 38.27 19.22
N PHE A 23 -26.09 38.27 20.20
CA PHE A 23 -25.95 39.12 21.41
C PHE A 23 -25.17 38.30 22.47
N PHE A 24 -24.19 38.76 23.26
CA PHE A 24 -23.27 39.91 23.32
C PHE A 24 -22.41 39.70 24.59
N LEU A 25 -21.25 40.38 24.67
CA LEU A 25 -20.48 40.79 25.86
C LEU A 25 -19.50 39.82 26.55
N GLY A 26 -18.26 40.30 26.67
CA GLY A 26 -17.30 39.82 27.67
C GLY A 26 -15.84 40.25 27.46
N ALA A 27 -15.55 41.55 27.49
CA ALA A 27 -14.20 42.12 27.37
C ALA A 27 -13.50 42.25 28.74
N GLN A 28 -12.20 41.92 28.81
CA GLN A 28 -11.12 42.60 29.56
C GLN A 28 -9.80 42.18 28.86
N GLY A 29 -8.85 43.01 28.43
CA GLY A 29 -8.45 44.32 28.89
C GLY A 29 -7.13 44.19 29.66
N ASN A 30 -5.97 44.22 28.99
CA ASN A 30 -4.79 44.83 29.60
C ASN A 30 -3.78 45.36 28.57
N ASN A 31 -3.48 46.64 28.72
CA ASN A 31 -2.48 47.42 28.00
C ASN A 31 -1.21 47.45 28.85
N GLN A 32 -0.05 47.11 28.29
CA GLN A 32 1.20 47.71 28.75
C GLN A 32 1.96 48.33 27.58
N LYS A 33 1.99 49.66 27.62
CA LYS A 33 2.85 50.55 26.85
C LYS A 33 4.28 50.45 27.39
N PHE A 34 5.27 50.23 26.53
CA PHE A 34 6.64 50.67 26.80
C PHE A 34 7.26 51.34 25.56
N SER A 35 7.24 52.67 25.64
CA SER A 35 8.16 53.70 25.13
C SER A 35 9.26 53.30 24.13
N ALA A 36 9.19 53.87 22.93
CA ALA A 36 10.31 54.01 22.01
C ALA A 36 11.19 55.21 22.38
N LYS A 37 12.53 55.08 22.24
CA LYS A 37 13.50 56.17 22.35
C LYS A 37 14.49 56.09 21.16
N PRO A 38 14.91 57.23 20.54
CA PRO A 38 15.28 57.28 19.13
C PRO A 38 16.78 57.12 18.80
N LEU A 39 17.03 56.94 17.49
CA LEU A 39 18.30 56.73 16.77
C LEU A 39 19.44 57.71 17.13
N ALA A 40 20.67 57.20 17.07
CA ALA A 40 21.87 57.96 16.73
C ALA A 40 22.78 57.14 15.78
N GLN A 41 23.24 57.82 14.73
CA GLN A 41 24.05 57.32 13.62
C GLN A 41 25.55 57.32 13.97
N VAL A 42 26.31 56.31 13.53
CA VAL A 42 27.75 56.44 13.20
C VAL A 42 28.12 55.45 12.08
N THR A 43 28.78 55.95 11.04
CA THR A 43 29.44 55.24 9.92
C THR A 43 30.91 55.73 9.90
N PRO A 44 31.82 55.25 9.03
CA PRO A 44 32.42 53.91 8.81
C PRO A 44 33.95 53.88 9.12
N SER A 45 34.59 52.69 9.21
CA SER A 45 35.99 52.45 8.75
C SER A 45 36.42 50.98 8.98
N GLN A 46 36.52 50.15 7.94
CA GLN A 46 37.75 49.63 7.30
C GLN A 46 38.38 48.33 7.88
N LYS A 47 38.34 47.29 7.02
CA LYS A 47 39.47 46.46 6.55
C LYS A 47 40.18 45.52 7.55
N ALA A 48 39.95 44.20 7.41
CA ALA A 48 40.99 43.23 7.01
C ALA A 48 40.53 41.75 7.12
N LEU A 49 40.70 41.05 5.98
CA LEU A 49 41.15 39.66 5.76
C LEU A 49 40.78 38.49 6.72
N SER A 50 40.09 37.52 6.10
CA SER A 50 40.50 36.10 5.95
C SER A 50 40.59 35.19 7.18
N SER A 51 39.59 34.32 7.33
CA SER A 51 39.74 32.86 7.11
C SER A 51 38.36 32.18 7.23
N ASP A 52 37.62 32.16 6.13
CA ASP A 52 36.42 31.34 6.01
C ASP A 52 36.87 29.91 5.68
N GLN A 53 37.10 29.11 6.71
CA GLN A 53 37.20 27.66 6.52
C GLN A 53 35.78 27.14 6.35
N GLY A 54 35.43 26.95 5.09
CA GLY A 54 34.21 26.26 4.68
C GLY A 54 34.06 24.96 5.43
N ILE A 55 33.00 24.86 6.21
CA ILE A 55 32.49 23.60 6.71
C ILE A 55 31.94 22.87 5.48
N SER A 56 32.82 22.09 4.86
CA SER A 56 32.47 21.07 3.90
C SER A 56 31.53 20.09 4.60
N SER A 57 30.23 20.19 4.29
CA SER A 57 29.24 19.16 4.60
C SER A 57 29.62 17.88 3.87
N ALA A 58 30.44 17.07 4.52
CA ALA A 58 30.84 15.75 4.08
C ALA A 58 29.61 14.82 4.03
N ASP A 59 29.22 14.49 2.80
CA ASP A 59 28.97 13.13 2.32
C ASP A 59 28.29 12.17 3.30
N THR A 60 26.99 12.36 3.48
CA THR A 60 26.10 11.19 3.55
C THR A 60 26.00 10.65 2.12
N PRO A 61 26.20 9.35 1.86
CA PRO A 61 25.91 8.80 0.54
C PRO A 61 24.42 9.08 0.29
N ALA A 62 24.13 10.06 -0.57
CA ALA A 62 22.80 10.22 -1.12
C ALA A 62 22.43 8.86 -1.71
N ASP A 63 21.24 8.34 -1.39
CA ASP A 63 20.71 7.11 -1.96
C ASP A 63 21.03 7.08 -3.46
N SER A 64 22.04 6.30 -3.84
CA SER A 64 22.60 6.37 -5.18
C SER A 64 21.58 5.80 -6.15
N PHE A 65 21.17 6.58 -7.14
CA PHE A 65 20.24 6.16 -8.16
C PHE A 65 20.88 6.27 -9.56
N GLU A 66 20.45 5.38 -10.43
CA GLU A 66 20.74 5.44 -11.87
C GLU A 66 19.54 6.01 -12.61
N GLU A 67 19.74 6.87 -13.60
CA GLU A 67 18.65 7.31 -14.48
C GLU A 67 18.65 6.48 -15.77
N ALA A 68 17.47 6.07 -16.21
CA ALA A 68 17.30 5.34 -17.46
C ALA A 68 15.94 5.63 -18.10
N GLU A 69 15.88 5.53 -19.43
CA GLU A 69 14.63 5.63 -20.19
C GLU A 69 13.97 4.25 -20.24
N VAL A 70 12.68 4.17 -19.97
CA VAL A 70 11.92 2.93 -20.15
C VAL A 70 11.46 2.82 -21.59
N VAL A 71 12.00 1.83 -22.31
CA VAL A 71 11.68 1.61 -23.73
C VAL A 71 10.52 0.64 -23.93
N ARG A 72 10.25 -0.21 -22.95
CA ARG A 72 9.16 -1.19 -23.02
C ARG A 72 8.75 -1.67 -21.63
N VAL A 73 7.45 -1.81 -21.39
CA VAL A 73 6.94 -2.56 -20.24
C VAL A 73 6.71 -4.02 -20.62
N VAL A 74 7.32 -4.93 -19.87
CA VAL A 74 7.20 -6.39 -20.11
C VAL A 74 5.94 -6.92 -19.45
N ASP A 75 5.73 -6.58 -18.17
CA ASP A 75 4.55 -6.91 -17.37
C ASP A 75 4.35 -5.87 -16.24
N GLY A 76 3.52 -6.18 -15.24
CA GLY A 76 3.15 -5.25 -14.17
C GLY A 76 4.30 -4.85 -13.24
N ASP A 77 5.41 -5.59 -13.21
CA ASP A 77 6.55 -5.34 -12.32
C ASP A 77 7.92 -5.52 -12.99
N THR A 78 7.93 -5.70 -14.31
CA THR A 78 9.13 -5.85 -15.13
C THR A 78 9.12 -4.88 -16.30
N ILE A 79 10.23 -4.16 -16.48
CA ILE A 79 10.44 -3.21 -17.58
C ILE A 79 11.75 -3.51 -18.31
N GLU A 80 11.85 -3.02 -19.53
CA GLU A 80 13.10 -2.93 -20.29
C GLU A 80 13.49 -1.46 -20.43
N ILE A 81 14.75 -1.17 -20.13
CA ILE A 81 15.32 0.17 -20.22
C ILE A 81 16.24 0.31 -21.45
N ALA A 82 16.50 1.55 -21.85
CA ALA A 82 17.47 1.85 -22.89
C ALA A 82 18.80 1.14 -22.61
N GLY A 83 19.36 0.49 -23.64
CA GLY A 83 20.50 -0.42 -23.50
C GLY A 83 20.12 -1.90 -23.34
N GLY A 84 18.83 -2.24 -23.40
CA GLY A 84 18.34 -3.63 -23.50
C GLY A 84 18.39 -4.41 -22.19
N LYS A 85 18.67 -3.76 -21.06
CA LYS A 85 18.61 -4.38 -19.75
C LYS A 85 17.16 -4.42 -19.26
N THR A 86 16.80 -5.50 -18.58
CA THR A 86 15.51 -5.64 -17.92
C THR A 86 15.63 -5.39 -16.43
N VAL A 87 14.61 -4.75 -15.84
CA VAL A 87 14.53 -4.41 -14.42
C VAL A 87 13.30 -5.08 -13.82
N ARG A 88 13.48 -5.81 -12.70
CA ARG A 88 12.41 -6.38 -11.87
C ARG A 88 12.23 -5.54 -10.61
N TYR A 89 10.99 -5.17 -10.33
CA TYR A 89 10.68 -4.29 -9.21
C TYR A 89 10.82 -5.06 -7.90
N ILE A 90 11.61 -4.51 -6.97
CA ILE A 90 11.84 -5.14 -5.66
C ILE A 90 10.57 -5.03 -4.80
N GLY A 91 10.30 -6.08 -4.02
CA GLY A 91 9.32 -6.05 -2.92
C GLY A 91 7.85 -6.20 -3.33
N ILE A 92 7.57 -6.36 -4.63
CA ILE A 92 6.20 -6.45 -5.16
C ILE A 92 6.06 -7.57 -6.19
N ASP A 93 4.86 -8.12 -6.31
CA ASP A 93 4.52 -9.12 -7.33
C ASP A 93 3.17 -8.79 -7.97
N THR A 94 3.14 -8.74 -9.29
CA THR A 94 1.92 -8.54 -10.08
C THR A 94 1.38 -9.87 -10.60
N PRO A 95 0.07 -9.99 -10.88
CA PRO A 95 -0.46 -11.20 -11.48
C PRO A 95 0.19 -11.45 -12.84
N GLU A 96 0.73 -12.65 -13.01
CA GLU A 96 1.44 -13.08 -14.22
C GLU A 96 0.58 -12.88 -15.49
N THR A 97 1.19 -12.32 -16.55
CA THR A 97 0.50 -12.02 -17.82
C THR A 97 1.15 -12.64 -19.05
N VAL A 98 2.43 -13.03 -18.96
CA VAL A 98 3.24 -13.35 -20.14
C VAL A 98 3.78 -14.78 -20.15
N ASP A 99 3.71 -15.54 -19.05
CA ASP A 99 4.06 -16.97 -19.06
C ASP A 99 3.00 -17.79 -19.82
N PRO A 100 3.30 -18.34 -21.02
CA PRO A 100 2.34 -19.11 -21.81
C PRO A 100 1.94 -20.44 -21.15
N ARG A 101 2.63 -20.85 -20.08
CA ARG A 101 2.34 -22.08 -19.32
C ARG A 101 1.34 -21.84 -18.20
N ARG A 102 0.97 -20.58 -17.93
CA ARG A 102 0.07 -20.19 -16.84
C ARG A 102 -1.10 -19.39 -17.40
N PRO A 103 -2.31 -19.54 -16.86
CA PRO A 103 -3.39 -18.62 -17.19
C PRO A 103 -2.99 -17.22 -16.73
N VAL A 104 -3.36 -16.19 -17.51
CA VAL A 104 -3.23 -14.80 -17.09
C VAL A 104 -3.91 -14.64 -15.74
N GLY A 105 -3.14 -14.17 -14.75
CA GLY A 105 -3.66 -13.92 -13.41
C GLY A 105 -4.76 -12.87 -13.48
N CYS A 106 -5.81 -13.04 -12.66
CA CYS A 106 -6.84 -12.03 -12.54
C CYS A 106 -6.20 -10.67 -12.22
N PHE A 107 -6.63 -9.63 -12.95
CA PHE A 107 -6.10 -8.27 -12.88
C PHE A 107 -4.67 -8.07 -13.42
N GLY A 108 -4.07 -9.09 -14.04
CA GLY A 108 -2.70 -8.99 -14.57
C GLY A 108 -2.59 -7.98 -15.71
N LYS A 109 -3.57 -7.97 -16.63
CA LYS A 109 -3.57 -7.02 -17.77
C LYS A 109 -3.66 -5.59 -17.27
N GLU A 110 -4.54 -5.34 -16.30
CA GLU A 110 -4.75 -4.04 -15.68
C GLU A 110 -3.50 -3.56 -14.95
N ALA A 111 -2.78 -4.46 -14.27
CA ALA A 111 -1.49 -4.15 -13.66
C ALA A 111 -0.42 -3.77 -14.70
N SER A 112 -0.31 -4.54 -15.78
CA SER A 112 0.62 -4.24 -16.88
C SER A 112 0.29 -2.91 -17.57
N ASP A 113 -0.99 -2.68 -17.92
CA ASP A 113 -1.45 -1.43 -18.53
C ASP A 113 -1.18 -0.23 -17.61
N LYS A 114 -1.39 -0.39 -16.29
CA LYS A 114 -1.11 0.68 -15.32
C LYS A 114 0.38 0.97 -15.23
N ASN A 115 1.23 -0.06 -15.17
CA ASN A 115 2.68 0.15 -15.16
C ASN A 115 3.11 0.89 -16.45
N LYS A 116 2.61 0.44 -17.61
CA LYS A 116 2.83 1.09 -18.90
C LYS A 116 2.47 2.58 -18.90
N GLU A 117 1.30 2.93 -18.38
CA GLU A 117 0.86 4.33 -18.24
C GLU A 117 1.81 5.17 -17.37
N LEU A 118 2.36 4.57 -16.31
CA LEU A 118 3.23 5.26 -15.36
C LEU A 118 4.64 5.49 -15.90
N VAL A 119 5.20 4.54 -16.66
CA VAL A 119 6.65 4.50 -16.90
C VAL A 119 7.06 4.45 -18.37
N GLU A 120 6.24 3.93 -19.30
CA GLU A 120 6.70 3.72 -20.68
C GLU A 120 7.02 5.04 -21.40
N GLY A 121 8.19 5.11 -22.04
CA GLY A 121 8.70 6.31 -22.71
C GLY A 121 9.12 7.42 -21.77
N ARG A 122 9.30 7.15 -20.47
CA ARG A 122 9.72 8.14 -19.46
C ARG A 122 11.10 7.84 -18.90
N GLN A 123 11.76 8.90 -18.42
CA GLN A 123 12.94 8.77 -17.56
C GLN A 123 12.52 8.32 -16.17
N VAL A 124 13.22 7.32 -15.65
CA VAL A 124 13.02 6.79 -14.30
C VAL A 124 14.30 6.80 -13.50
N LYS A 125 14.17 6.96 -12.18
CA LYS A 125 15.26 6.74 -11.23
C LYS A 125 15.19 5.31 -10.72
N LEU A 126 16.31 4.61 -10.81
CA LEU A 126 16.49 3.23 -10.42
C LEU A 126 17.36 3.19 -9.17
N VAL A 127 16.75 2.84 -8.04
CA VAL A 127 17.45 2.74 -6.75
C VAL A 127 17.69 1.27 -6.46
N LYS A 128 18.94 0.90 -6.23
CA LYS A 128 19.30 -0.45 -5.80
C LYS A 128 19.10 -0.59 -4.29
N ASP A 129 18.76 -1.79 -3.86
CA ASP A 129 18.89 -2.20 -2.46
C ASP A 129 20.26 -2.90 -2.26
N VAL A 130 20.28 -4.20 -1.96
CA VAL A 130 21.52 -4.95 -1.73
C VAL A 130 21.95 -5.70 -2.99
N SER A 131 21.03 -6.41 -3.62
CA SER A 131 21.30 -7.28 -4.76
C SER A 131 21.33 -6.50 -6.08
N GLU A 132 22.27 -6.87 -6.97
CA GLU A 132 22.38 -6.23 -8.29
C GLU A 132 21.37 -6.80 -9.28
N THR A 133 21.36 -8.13 -9.41
CA THR A 133 20.50 -8.88 -10.33
C THR A 133 19.88 -10.10 -9.66
N ASP A 134 18.76 -10.55 -10.20
CA ASP A 134 18.25 -11.88 -9.88
C ASP A 134 18.99 -12.99 -10.67
N LYS A 135 18.57 -14.25 -10.44
CA LYS A 135 19.13 -15.43 -11.11
C LYS A 135 18.91 -15.48 -12.63
N TYR A 136 18.04 -14.63 -13.17
CA TYR A 136 17.74 -14.51 -14.60
C TYR A 136 18.51 -13.34 -15.24
N GLY A 137 19.32 -12.62 -14.47
CA GLY A 137 20.10 -11.48 -14.95
C GLY A 137 19.31 -10.17 -15.05
N ARG A 138 18.09 -10.11 -14.48
CA ARG A 138 17.31 -8.87 -14.42
C ARG A 138 17.84 -8.00 -13.29
N LEU A 139 18.02 -6.70 -13.52
CA LEU A 139 18.39 -5.76 -12.48
C LEU A 139 17.29 -5.70 -11.42
N LEU A 140 17.67 -5.72 -10.14
CA LEU A 140 16.74 -5.53 -9.03
C LEU A 140 16.77 -4.07 -8.61
N ARG A 141 15.63 -3.36 -8.76
CA ARG A 141 15.53 -1.93 -8.45
C ARG A 141 14.17 -1.56 -7.85
N TYR A 142 14.18 -0.51 -7.02
CA TYR A 142 13.03 0.34 -6.75
C TYR A 142 12.95 1.41 -7.85
N VAL A 143 11.76 1.71 -8.33
CA VAL A 143 11.56 2.56 -9.51
C VAL A 143 10.76 3.82 -9.15
N TYR A 144 11.28 4.97 -9.57
CA TYR A 144 10.61 6.25 -9.41
C TYR A 144 10.44 6.96 -10.75
N VAL A 145 9.28 7.60 -10.95
CA VAL A 145 9.04 8.53 -12.07
C VAL A 145 8.74 9.89 -11.48
N GLY A 146 9.64 10.87 -11.69
CA GLY A 146 9.60 12.11 -10.92
C GLY A 146 9.71 11.82 -9.43
N ASP A 147 8.69 12.20 -8.66
CA ASP A 147 8.56 11.94 -7.22
C ASP A 147 7.66 10.73 -6.90
N THR A 148 7.08 10.10 -7.92
CA THR A 148 6.19 8.94 -7.72
C THR A 148 7.02 7.69 -7.49
N PHE A 149 6.90 7.08 -6.30
CA PHE A 149 7.43 5.75 -6.04
C PHE A 149 6.52 4.69 -6.67
N VAL A 150 6.92 4.16 -7.82
CA VAL A 150 6.08 3.28 -8.64
C VAL A 150 5.73 1.99 -7.90
N ASN A 151 6.68 1.39 -7.17
CA ASN A 151 6.43 0.16 -6.41
C ASN A 151 5.31 0.34 -5.38
N ASP A 152 5.38 1.40 -4.56
CA ASP A 152 4.34 1.71 -3.57
C ASP A 152 3.01 2.02 -4.26
N PHE A 153 3.02 2.83 -5.32
CA PHE A 153 1.81 3.18 -6.06
C PHE A 153 1.06 1.93 -6.55
N LEU A 154 1.79 0.97 -7.14
CA LEU A 154 1.19 -0.26 -7.66
C LEU A 154 0.55 -1.09 -6.55
N VAL A 155 1.21 -1.22 -5.40
CA VAL A 155 0.65 -1.98 -4.25
C VAL A 155 -0.54 -1.23 -3.63
N ARG A 156 -0.39 0.07 -3.34
CA ARG A 156 -1.40 0.91 -2.68
C ARG A 156 -2.71 1.05 -3.45
N ASN A 157 -2.64 0.88 -4.78
CA ASN A 157 -3.80 0.91 -5.66
C ASN A 157 -4.27 -0.49 -6.09
N GLY A 158 -3.69 -1.55 -5.53
CA GLY A 158 -4.12 -2.93 -5.75
C GLY A 158 -3.76 -3.48 -7.13
N PHE A 159 -2.71 -2.99 -7.78
CA PHE A 159 -2.16 -3.58 -9.00
C PHE A 159 -1.10 -4.66 -8.71
N ALA A 160 -0.47 -4.61 -7.53
CA ALA A 160 0.52 -5.58 -7.07
C ALA A 160 0.23 -6.03 -5.63
N LYS A 161 0.76 -7.19 -5.26
CA LYS A 161 0.85 -7.67 -3.88
C LYS A 161 2.23 -7.35 -3.32
N SER A 162 2.32 -7.21 -1.99
CA SER A 162 3.62 -7.13 -1.32
C SER A 162 4.29 -8.51 -1.32
N SER A 163 5.58 -8.57 -1.65
CA SER A 163 6.34 -9.83 -1.67
C SER A 163 7.77 -9.61 -1.20
N SER A 164 8.14 -10.26 -0.09
CA SER A 164 9.46 -10.11 0.54
C SER A 164 10.47 -11.15 0.05
N TYR A 165 11.65 -10.69 -0.36
CA TYR A 165 12.78 -11.54 -0.73
C TYR A 165 14.07 -10.96 -0.14
N PRO A 166 14.53 -11.44 1.03
CA PRO A 166 15.81 -11.03 1.60
C PRO A 166 16.98 -11.28 0.63
N PRO A 167 17.98 -10.39 0.58
CA PRO A 167 18.22 -9.26 1.48
C PRO A 167 17.47 -7.95 1.12
N ASP A 168 16.73 -7.91 0.01
CA ASP A 168 16.17 -6.68 -0.56
C ASP A 168 14.81 -6.32 0.06
N ILE A 169 14.84 -5.82 1.30
CA ILE A 169 13.65 -5.57 2.13
C ILE A 169 13.52 -4.14 2.64
N LYS A 170 14.29 -3.17 2.11
CA LYS A 170 14.32 -1.76 2.58
C LYS A 170 12.93 -1.13 2.74
N PHE A 171 12.00 -1.39 1.82
CA PHE A 171 10.64 -0.82 1.86
C PHE A 171 9.54 -1.85 2.16
N GLN A 172 9.90 -3.02 2.68
CA GLN A 172 8.94 -4.12 2.85
C GLN A 172 7.77 -3.77 3.77
N GLU A 173 8.02 -3.01 4.83
CA GLU A 173 6.96 -2.59 5.76
C GLU A 173 6.00 -1.58 5.11
N GLN A 174 6.53 -0.63 4.34
CA GLN A 174 5.71 0.32 3.57
C GLN A 174 4.81 -0.42 2.57
N PHE A 175 5.33 -1.43 1.86
CA PHE A 175 4.51 -2.22 0.94
C PHE A 175 3.44 -3.05 1.67
N ARG A 176 3.73 -3.55 2.88
CA ARG A 176 2.74 -4.25 3.71
C ARG A 176 1.59 -3.33 4.09
N GLU A 177 1.89 -2.09 4.50
CA GLU A 177 0.88 -1.08 4.81
C GLU A 177 0.06 -0.68 3.59
N ALA A 178 0.73 -0.42 2.46
CA ALA A 178 0.09 -0.10 1.19
C ALA A 178 -0.87 -1.23 0.73
N GLU A 179 -0.49 -2.49 0.91
CA GLU A 179 -1.34 -3.63 0.56
C GLU A 179 -2.58 -3.69 1.46
N ASN A 180 -2.43 -3.43 2.77
CA ASN A 180 -3.56 -3.38 3.70
C ASN A 180 -4.55 -2.26 3.30
N GLU A 181 -4.05 -1.06 2.98
CA GLU A 181 -4.91 0.04 2.49
C GLU A 181 -5.66 -0.34 1.20
N ALA A 182 -5.00 -1.05 0.28
CA ALA A 182 -5.63 -1.49 -0.95
C ALA A 182 -6.73 -2.54 -0.68
N ARG A 183 -6.52 -3.45 0.29
CA ARG A 183 -7.51 -4.45 0.72
C ARG A 183 -8.71 -3.80 1.40
N GLU A 184 -8.48 -2.94 2.37
CA GLU A 184 -9.53 -2.22 3.11
C GLU A 184 -10.34 -1.31 2.18
N GLY A 185 -9.66 -0.69 1.22
CA GLY A 185 -10.29 0.15 0.20
C GLY A 185 -10.92 -0.61 -0.96
N ASN A 186 -10.89 -1.95 -0.98
CA ASN A 186 -11.34 -2.79 -2.11
C ASN A 186 -10.81 -2.26 -3.46
N LYS A 187 -9.50 -2.01 -3.56
CA LYS A 187 -8.87 -1.46 -4.78
C LYS A 187 -8.32 -2.57 -5.67
N GLY A 188 -8.38 -2.37 -6.99
CA GLY A 188 -7.75 -3.23 -7.99
C GLY A 188 -8.07 -4.72 -7.79
N LEU A 189 -7.03 -5.53 -7.62
CA LEU A 189 -7.06 -6.96 -7.29
C LEU A 189 -8.10 -7.31 -6.21
N TRP A 190 -8.25 -6.46 -5.20
CA TRP A 190 -9.08 -6.72 -4.03
C TRP A 190 -10.57 -6.47 -4.28
N ALA A 191 -10.93 -5.74 -5.35
CA ALA A 191 -12.31 -5.65 -5.84
C ALA A 191 -12.59 -6.61 -7.00
N GLY A 192 -11.67 -6.67 -7.98
CA GLY A 192 -11.91 -7.37 -9.25
C GLY A 192 -11.79 -8.88 -9.19
N CYS A 193 -10.95 -9.40 -8.29
CA CYS A 193 -10.62 -10.84 -8.24
C CYS A 193 -11.33 -11.62 -7.14
N ASN A 194 -12.16 -10.96 -6.34
CA ASN A 194 -13.02 -11.64 -5.34
C ASN A 194 -14.26 -12.31 -5.96
N THR A 195 -14.33 -12.41 -7.29
CA THR A 195 -15.42 -13.09 -8.02
C THR A 195 -15.18 -14.59 -8.16
N SER A 196 -15.26 -15.24 -7.02
CA SER A 196 -15.80 -16.60 -6.84
C SER A 196 -16.16 -16.66 -5.36
N VAL A 197 -17.29 -16.12 -4.91
CA VAL A 197 -18.65 -16.65 -5.13
C VAL A 197 -19.68 -15.51 -5.03
N SER A 198 -20.25 -15.05 -6.14
CA SER A 198 -21.48 -14.26 -6.11
C SER A 198 -22.26 -14.49 -7.39
N GLU A 199 -22.81 -15.69 -7.55
CA GLU A 199 -24.06 -15.90 -8.25
C GLU A 199 -24.65 -17.23 -7.76
N GLN A 200 -25.69 -17.12 -6.92
CA GLN A 200 -26.69 -18.16 -6.65
C GLN A 200 -26.15 -19.47 -6.05
N VAL A 201 -25.71 -19.45 -4.78
CA VAL A 201 -25.75 -20.66 -3.93
C VAL A 201 -26.81 -20.42 -2.86
N PRO A 202 -27.91 -21.19 -2.83
CA PRO A 202 -28.86 -21.11 -1.73
C PRO A 202 -28.13 -21.40 -0.43
N THR A 203 -28.38 -20.59 0.59
CA THR A 203 -27.96 -20.74 1.98
C THR A 203 -27.78 -22.19 2.41
N ILE A 204 -26.57 -22.75 2.34
CA ILE A 204 -26.22 -23.98 3.05
C ILE A 204 -24.73 -23.91 3.45
N VAL A 205 -24.50 -23.89 4.77
CA VAL A 205 -23.28 -24.13 5.58
C VAL A 205 -22.11 -23.12 5.56
N GLN A 206 -22.33 -21.98 6.21
CA GLN A 206 -21.34 -21.48 7.18
C GLN A 206 -21.39 -22.35 8.45
N ALA A 207 -20.46 -23.28 8.57
CA ALA A 207 -20.04 -23.92 9.81
C ALA A 207 -18.61 -24.39 9.54
N SER A 208 -17.57 -23.81 10.13
CA SER A 208 -17.05 -24.37 11.38
C SER A 208 -15.97 -23.48 12.02
N SER A 209 -16.17 -22.16 12.09
CA SER A 209 -15.41 -21.33 13.03
C SER A 209 -16.39 -20.79 14.07
N PRO A 210 -16.21 -21.10 15.38
CA PRO A 210 -16.98 -20.46 16.42
C PRO A 210 -16.61 -18.98 16.50
N GLY A 211 -17.58 -18.08 16.34
CA GLY A 211 -17.46 -16.68 16.78
C GLY A 211 -16.39 -15.81 16.10
N ASN A 212 -16.25 -15.86 14.77
CA ASN A 212 -15.28 -15.06 14.00
C ASN A 212 -13.80 -15.36 14.31
N CYS A 213 -13.49 -16.50 14.91
CA CYS A 213 -12.13 -16.89 15.24
C CYS A 213 -11.46 -17.52 14.02
N LEU A 214 -10.75 -16.70 13.24
CA LEU A 214 -10.25 -17.07 11.91
C LEU A 214 -8.86 -17.72 11.93
N ILE A 215 -8.19 -17.87 13.06
CA ILE A 215 -6.84 -18.45 13.09
C ILE A 215 -6.95 -19.96 13.31
N LYS A 216 -6.40 -20.75 12.40
CA LYS A 216 -6.47 -22.22 12.43
C LYS A 216 -5.26 -22.82 13.13
N GLY A 217 -5.44 -23.46 14.28
CA GLY A 217 -4.40 -24.23 14.95
C GLY A 217 -4.54 -25.73 14.70
N ASN A 218 -3.67 -26.31 13.86
CA ASN A 218 -3.54 -27.77 13.67
C ASN A 218 -2.30 -28.43 14.29
N ILE A 219 -2.41 -29.68 14.72
CA ILE A 219 -1.33 -30.46 15.28
C ILE A 219 -0.75 -31.35 14.18
N SER A 220 0.52 -31.16 13.83
CA SER A 220 1.18 -32.01 12.84
C SER A 220 1.34 -33.45 13.33
N SER A 221 1.65 -34.38 12.43
CA SER A 221 1.90 -35.78 12.77
C SER A 221 3.07 -36.00 13.75
N SER A 222 3.98 -35.03 13.89
CA SER A 222 5.07 -35.04 14.88
C SER A 222 4.68 -34.43 16.22
N GLY A 223 3.42 -34.00 16.39
CA GLY A 223 2.90 -33.38 17.61
C GLY A 223 3.11 -31.87 17.68
N GLU A 224 3.59 -31.24 16.62
CA GLU A 224 3.86 -29.81 16.62
C GLU A 224 2.58 -28.98 16.46
N LYS A 225 2.38 -28.01 17.35
CA LYS A 225 1.26 -27.07 17.38
C LYS A 225 1.54 -25.87 16.47
N ILE A 226 0.86 -25.81 15.32
CA ILE A 226 1.08 -24.80 14.28
C ILE A 226 -0.20 -24.01 14.05
N TYR A 227 -0.15 -22.68 14.17
CA TYR A 227 -1.28 -21.84 13.76
C TYR A 227 -1.06 -21.21 12.38
N HIS A 228 -2.17 -21.06 11.67
CA HIS A 228 -2.24 -20.48 10.34
C HIS A 228 -3.16 -19.25 10.36
N MET A 229 -2.61 -18.12 9.92
CA MET A 229 -3.36 -16.89 9.71
C MET A 229 -4.11 -16.94 8.37
N PRO A 230 -5.28 -16.28 8.24
CA PRO A 230 -5.91 -16.08 6.94
C PRO A 230 -4.93 -15.50 5.92
N GLY A 231 -4.89 -16.11 4.73
CA GLY A 231 -3.99 -15.70 3.64
C GLY A 231 -2.64 -16.42 3.57
N GLN A 232 -2.24 -17.19 4.59
CA GLN A 232 -1.03 -18.02 4.52
C GLN A 232 -1.21 -19.22 3.57
N GLN A 233 -0.11 -19.70 2.98
CA GLN A 233 -0.11 -20.70 1.91
C GLN A 233 -0.92 -21.96 2.24
N TYR A 234 -0.90 -22.39 3.51
CA TYR A 234 -1.58 -23.60 3.97
C TYR A 234 -2.92 -23.35 4.65
N TYR A 235 -3.33 -22.10 4.85
CA TYR A 235 -4.54 -21.76 5.60
C TYR A 235 -5.82 -22.44 5.07
N THR A 236 -6.00 -22.48 3.76
CA THR A 236 -7.18 -23.09 3.13
C THR A 236 -7.13 -24.62 3.15
N LYS A 237 -5.94 -25.21 3.22
CA LYS A 237 -5.72 -26.66 3.25
C LYS A 237 -5.84 -27.23 4.66
N THR A 238 -5.49 -26.44 5.68
CA THR A 238 -5.61 -26.83 7.08
C THR A 238 -7.09 -27.01 7.44
N LYS A 239 -7.45 -28.21 7.87
CA LYS A 239 -8.74 -28.56 8.46
C LYS A 239 -8.52 -28.75 9.96
N ILE A 240 -9.47 -28.30 10.77
CA ILE A 240 -9.38 -28.40 12.23
C ILE A 240 -10.14 -29.63 12.68
N ASP A 241 -9.44 -30.52 13.39
CA ASP A 241 -9.98 -31.65 14.13
C ASP A 241 -9.94 -31.37 15.64
N GLU A 242 -11.05 -30.88 16.20
CA GLU A 242 -11.15 -30.60 17.63
C GLU A 242 -10.98 -31.85 18.51
N GLY A 243 -11.27 -33.04 17.97
CA GLY A 243 -11.05 -34.32 18.67
C GLY A 243 -9.58 -34.65 18.85
N ALA A 244 -8.71 -34.15 17.97
CA ALA A 244 -7.26 -34.26 18.08
C ALA A 244 -6.62 -33.14 18.92
N GLY A 245 -7.42 -32.21 19.47
CA GLY A 245 -6.94 -31.05 20.22
C GLY A 245 -6.52 -29.86 19.35
N GLU A 246 -6.85 -29.91 18.05
CA GLU A 246 -6.76 -28.76 17.15
C GLU A 246 -7.89 -27.77 17.46
N ARG A 247 -7.70 -26.49 17.17
CA ARG A 247 -8.72 -25.47 17.51
C ARG A 247 -8.57 -24.20 16.69
N TRP A 248 -9.59 -23.38 16.77
CA TRP A 248 -9.56 -22.01 16.28
C TRP A 248 -9.07 -21.06 17.36
N PHE A 249 -8.41 -19.97 16.94
CA PHE A 249 -8.04 -18.84 17.78
C PHE A 249 -8.65 -17.56 17.22
N CYS A 250 -9.01 -16.65 18.13
CA CYS A 250 -9.61 -15.38 17.80
C CYS A 250 -8.57 -14.27 17.67
N SER A 251 -7.36 -14.48 18.23
CA SER A 251 -6.20 -13.61 18.05
C SER A 251 -4.88 -14.40 17.98
N GLU A 252 -3.85 -13.78 17.41
CA GLU A 252 -2.50 -14.36 17.32
C GLU A 252 -1.88 -14.54 18.72
N GLU A 253 -2.13 -13.59 19.62
CA GLU A 253 -1.71 -13.63 21.02
C GLU A 253 -2.31 -14.84 21.76
N GLU A 254 -3.57 -15.16 21.51
CA GLU A 254 -4.25 -16.34 22.09
C GLU A 254 -3.58 -17.65 21.63
N ALA A 255 -3.20 -17.73 20.35
CA ALA A 255 -2.51 -18.90 19.82
C ALA A 255 -1.13 -19.07 20.47
N ILE A 256 -0.34 -18.01 20.51
CA ILE A 256 1.02 -18.01 21.09
C ILE A 256 0.98 -18.39 22.57
N SER A 257 0.12 -17.74 23.36
CA SER A 257 -0.04 -18.03 24.79
C SER A 257 -0.55 -19.45 25.06
N SER A 258 -1.27 -20.05 24.10
CA SER A 258 -1.69 -21.46 24.13
C SER A 258 -0.61 -22.46 23.70
N GLY A 259 0.61 -21.99 23.42
CA GLY A 259 1.77 -22.82 23.04
C GLY A 259 1.80 -23.20 21.56
N TRP A 260 1.15 -22.42 20.70
CA TRP A 260 1.13 -22.62 19.25
C TRP A 260 2.09 -21.67 18.57
N ARG A 261 2.91 -22.18 17.64
CA ARG A 261 3.82 -21.35 16.86
C ARG A 261 3.24 -21.01 15.48
N LYS A 262 3.67 -19.89 14.91
CA LYS A 262 3.27 -19.48 13.56
C LYS A 262 3.74 -20.47 12.51
N SER A 263 2.96 -20.67 11.46
CA SER A 263 3.44 -21.32 10.24
C SER A 263 4.58 -20.53 9.62
N LYS A 264 5.63 -21.23 9.13
CA LYS A 264 6.84 -20.62 8.56
C LYS A 264 6.70 -20.24 7.08
N VAL A 265 5.53 -20.53 6.48
CA VAL A 265 5.24 -20.41 5.05
C VAL A 265 3.80 -19.95 4.80
#